data_AF-A0A9X2RLL3-F1
#
_entry.id   AF-A0A9X2RLL3-F1
#
_cell.length_a   1.000
_cell.length_b   1.000
_cell.length_c   1.000
_cell.angle_alpha   90.00
_cell.angle_beta   90.00
_cell.angle_gamma   90.00
#
_symmetry.space_group_name_H-M   'P 1'
#
loop_
_entity.id
_entity.type
_entity.pdbx_description
1 polymer ?
#
loop_
_entity_poly.entity_id
_entity_poly.type
_entity_poly.pdbx_seq_one_letter_code
_entity_poly.pdbx_strand_id
1 'polypeptide(L)'
;MTHPVDAVDAAAVALGERAWIPHEEELALGRAFLAHRDAVEPRLLPDMPRSTDPQGWITQHVLWLEDVAALAENVRNQWYAHLPTSHMTALISAYAEHARAVTPLAGHLREAWAAESPAPRTQEQVTWWEDWHLPPAQRQQLDALTHRLIVIGSVVVAAVTGAWNEAPAEGV
;
A
#
# COMPACT_ATOMS: atom_id res chain seq x y z
N MET A 1 -21.56 9.15 4.93
CA MET A 1 -20.13 8.91 4.68
C MET A 1 -20.02 7.42 4.36
N THR A 2 -19.79 7.07 3.11
CA THR A 2 -19.54 5.67 2.69
C THR A 2 -18.18 5.26 3.25
N HIS A 3 -18.09 4.10 3.92
CA HIS A 3 -16.83 3.67 4.50
C HIS A 3 -15.83 3.28 3.39
N PRO A 4 -14.51 3.37 3.61
CA PRO A 4 -13.49 3.03 2.60
C PRO A 4 -13.62 1.59 2.08
N VAL A 5 -14.03 0.66 2.95
CA VAL A 5 -14.32 -0.73 2.60
C VAL A 5 -15.49 -0.81 1.60
N ASP A 6 -16.55 -0.04 1.84
CA ASP A 6 -17.72 0.03 0.94
C ASP A 6 -17.34 0.55 -0.45
N ALA A 7 -16.35 1.46 -0.55
CA ALA A 7 -15.90 2.02 -1.82
C ALA A 7 -15.09 1.02 -2.66
N VAL A 8 -14.27 0.20 -2.02
CA VAL A 8 -13.47 -0.85 -2.68
C VAL A 8 -14.39 -1.96 -3.19
N ASP A 9 -15.30 -2.43 -2.34
CA ASP A 9 -16.28 -3.45 -2.71
C ASP A 9 -17.20 -2.95 -3.82
N ALA A 10 -17.70 -1.71 -3.73
CA ALA A 10 -18.51 -1.11 -4.78
C ALA A 10 -17.75 -1.00 -6.12
N ALA A 11 -16.48 -0.61 -6.10
CA ALA A 11 -15.66 -0.55 -7.31
C ALA A 11 -15.39 -1.94 -7.90
N ALA A 12 -15.12 -2.94 -7.06
CA ALA A 12 -14.91 -4.33 -7.50
C ALA A 12 -16.19 -4.92 -8.12
N VAL A 13 -17.34 -4.72 -7.48
CA VAL A 13 -18.65 -5.13 -8.01
C VAL A 13 -18.96 -4.41 -9.31
N ALA A 14 -18.80 -3.09 -9.36
CA ALA A 14 -19.07 -2.31 -10.57
C ALA A 14 -18.17 -2.71 -11.74
N LEU A 15 -16.89 -3.04 -11.48
CA LEU A 15 -15.97 -3.56 -12.48
C LEU A 15 -16.40 -4.95 -12.98
N GLY A 16 -16.76 -5.85 -12.07
CA GLY A 16 -17.19 -7.23 -12.40
C GLY A 16 -18.52 -7.30 -13.15
N GLU A 17 -19.46 -6.42 -12.80
CA GLU A 17 -20.76 -6.31 -13.49
C GLU A 17 -20.70 -5.45 -14.76
N ARG A 18 -19.53 -4.90 -15.10
CA ARG A 18 -19.32 -3.94 -16.20
C ARG A 18 -20.18 -2.68 -16.08
N ALA A 19 -20.65 -2.36 -14.87
CA ALA A 19 -21.31 -1.10 -14.55
C ALA A 19 -20.31 0.06 -14.51
N TRP A 20 -19.02 -0.24 -14.32
CA TRP A 20 -17.91 0.69 -14.46
C TRP A 20 -16.89 0.16 -15.47
N ILE A 21 -16.66 0.94 -16.52
CA ILE A 21 -15.59 0.72 -17.50
C ILE A 21 -14.65 1.93 -17.40
N PRO A 22 -13.41 1.77 -16.90
CA PRO A 22 -12.51 2.89 -16.70
C PRO A 22 -12.26 3.65 -18.01
N HIS A 23 -12.47 4.96 -18.00
CA HIS A 23 -12.14 5.81 -19.14
C HIS A 23 -10.67 6.23 -19.13
N GLU A 24 -10.20 6.90 -20.19
CA GLU A 24 -8.77 7.16 -20.42
C GLU A 24 -8.07 7.86 -19.23
N GLU A 25 -8.73 8.85 -18.61
CA GLU A 25 -8.18 9.58 -17.46
C GLU A 25 -8.11 8.71 -16.20
N GLU A 26 -9.11 7.86 -15.93
CA GLU A 26 -9.05 6.89 -14.82
C GLU A 26 -7.94 5.86 -15.04
N LEU A 27 -7.77 5.39 -16.28
CA LEU A 27 -6.67 4.50 -16.64
C LEU A 27 -5.32 5.18 -16.47
N ALA A 28 -5.19 6.45 -16.86
CA ALA A 28 -3.98 7.24 -16.69
C ALA A 28 -3.65 7.45 -15.20
N LEU A 29 -4.64 7.78 -14.38
CA LEU A 29 -4.52 7.87 -12.93
C LEU A 29 -4.06 6.54 -12.31
N GLY A 30 -4.72 5.43 -12.65
CA GLY A 30 -4.36 4.11 -12.15
C GLY A 30 -2.93 3.70 -12.54
N ARG A 31 -2.55 3.91 -13.80
CA ARG A 31 -1.17 3.67 -14.28
C ARG A 31 -0.15 4.54 -13.57
N ALA A 32 -0.44 5.83 -13.39
CA ALA A 32 0.43 6.74 -12.68
C ALA A 32 0.65 6.26 -11.25
N PHE A 33 -0.43 5.93 -10.52
CA PHE A 33 -0.30 5.40 -9.16
C PHE A 33 0.57 4.14 -9.10
N LEU A 34 0.30 3.14 -9.94
CA LEU A 34 1.06 1.89 -9.95
C LEU A 34 2.54 2.11 -10.28
N ALA A 35 2.84 2.89 -11.34
CA ALA A 35 4.20 3.16 -11.74
C ALA A 35 5.00 3.91 -10.66
N HIS A 36 4.38 4.90 -10.00
CA HIS A 36 5.04 5.63 -8.93
C HIS A 36 5.22 4.75 -7.68
N ARG A 37 4.21 3.95 -7.30
CA ARG A 37 4.30 3.02 -6.17
C ARG A 37 5.43 2.02 -6.35
N ASP A 38 5.53 1.41 -7.53
CA ASP A 38 6.54 0.39 -7.83
C ASP A 38 7.97 0.98 -7.91
N ALA A 39 8.09 2.31 -8.08
CA ALA A 39 9.35 3.03 -8.03
C ALA A 39 9.76 3.47 -6.60
N VAL A 40 8.91 3.30 -5.58
CA VAL A 40 9.26 3.63 -4.20
C VAL A 40 10.24 2.60 -3.64
N GLU A 41 11.48 3.02 -3.42
CA GLU A 41 12.49 2.19 -2.79
C GLU A 41 12.28 2.12 -1.26
N PRO A 42 12.18 0.91 -0.66
CA PRO A 42 12.03 0.79 0.78
C PRO A 42 13.27 1.28 1.53
N ARG A 43 13.11 2.35 2.31
CA ARG A 43 14.20 2.98 3.06
C ARG A 43 14.53 2.23 4.35
N LEU A 44 15.79 2.33 4.77
CA LEU A 44 16.27 1.83 6.05
C LEU A 44 16.34 2.96 7.09
N LEU A 45 16.27 2.59 8.37
CA LEU A 45 16.63 3.50 9.44
C LEU A 45 18.15 3.80 9.39
N PRO A 46 18.60 4.95 9.93
CA PRO A 46 20.02 5.32 9.90
C PRO A 46 20.91 4.22 10.46
N ASP A 47 21.94 3.82 9.69
CA ASP A 47 22.88 2.74 10.02
C ASP A 47 22.28 1.35 10.24
N MET A 48 20.98 1.15 9.98
CA MET A 48 20.37 -0.18 10.02
C MET A 48 21.00 -1.02 8.91
N PRO A 49 21.55 -2.21 9.22
CA PRO A 49 22.13 -3.08 8.22
C PRO A 49 21.06 -3.50 7.20
N ARG A 50 21.45 -3.77 5.96
CA ARG A 50 20.54 -4.39 4.98
C ARG A 50 20.13 -5.76 5.47
N SER A 51 18.84 -6.10 5.40
CA SER A 51 18.37 -7.45 5.74
C SER A 51 18.98 -8.49 4.79
N THR A 52 19.31 -9.66 5.33
CA THR A 52 19.64 -10.83 4.50
C THR A 52 18.40 -11.61 4.07
N ASP A 53 17.25 -11.34 4.67
CA ASP A 53 15.97 -11.92 4.28
C ASP A 53 15.45 -11.25 3.00
N PRO A 54 15.03 -12.00 1.97
CA PRO A 54 14.38 -11.45 0.78
C PRO A 54 13.16 -10.56 1.07
N GLN A 55 12.44 -10.79 2.17
CA GLN A 55 11.30 -9.99 2.59
C GLN A 55 11.69 -8.63 3.18
N GLY A 56 12.98 -8.43 3.51
CA GLY A 56 13.46 -7.22 4.16
C GLY A 56 13.16 -7.19 5.66
N TRP A 57 13.27 -6.00 6.26
CA TRP A 57 12.90 -5.76 7.65
C TRP A 57 11.42 -5.38 7.76
N ILE A 58 10.77 -5.73 8.87
CA ILE A 58 9.37 -5.30 9.09
C ILE A 58 9.32 -3.77 9.19
N THR A 59 10.31 -3.16 9.82
CA THR A 59 10.47 -1.71 9.91
C THR A 59 10.65 -1.07 8.54
N GLN A 60 11.41 -1.72 7.64
CA GLN A 60 11.57 -1.25 6.27
C GLN A 60 10.23 -1.27 5.52
N HIS A 61 9.41 -2.31 5.71
CA HIS A 61 8.05 -2.38 5.16
C HIS A 61 7.13 -1.29 5.72
N VAL A 62 7.17 -1.05 7.03
CA VAL A 62 6.39 0.03 7.69
C VAL A 62 6.75 1.41 7.13
N LEU A 63 8.05 1.68 6.93
CA LEU A 63 8.50 2.95 6.35
C LEU A 63 8.09 3.09 4.88
N TRP A 64 8.17 2.00 4.11
CA TRP A 64 7.68 1.99 2.73
C TRP A 64 6.18 2.26 2.63
N LEU A 65 5.37 1.67 3.52
CA LEU A 65 3.92 1.90 3.57
C LEU A 65 3.59 3.38 3.88
N GLU A 66 4.37 4.03 4.73
CA GLU A 66 4.23 5.47 4.98
C GLU A 66 4.51 6.29 3.71
N ASP A 67 5.61 6.00 3.01
CA ASP A 67 6.00 6.71 1.79
C ASP A 67 4.95 6.52 0.68
N VAL A 68 4.42 5.30 0.53
CA VAL A 68 3.35 4.99 -0.42
C VAL A 68 2.03 5.66 -0.03
N ALA A 69 1.71 5.79 1.26
CA ALA A 69 0.52 6.51 1.69
C ALA A 69 0.56 7.97 1.23
N ALA A 70 1.69 8.66 1.46
CA ALA A 70 1.89 10.03 1.02
C ALA A 70 1.85 10.16 -0.51
N LEU A 71 2.43 9.19 -1.24
CA LEU A 71 2.37 9.12 -2.69
C LEU A 71 0.94 8.97 -3.20
N ALA A 72 0.17 8.03 -2.65
CA ALA A 72 -1.22 7.79 -3.03
C ALA A 72 -2.09 9.03 -2.79
N GLU A 73 -1.87 9.76 -1.69
CA GLU A 73 -2.51 11.06 -1.45
C GLU A 73 -2.14 12.10 -2.49
N ASN A 74 -0.86 12.25 -2.80
CA ASN A 74 -0.37 13.24 -3.76
C ASN A 74 -0.91 12.96 -5.16
N VAL A 75 -0.84 11.71 -5.62
CA VAL A 75 -1.41 11.29 -6.90
C VAL A 75 -2.91 11.54 -6.92
N ARG A 76 -3.65 11.14 -5.88
CA ARG A 76 -5.09 11.41 -5.81
C ARG A 76 -5.40 12.90 -5.85
N ASN A 77 -4.69 13.73 -5.10
CA ASN A 77 -4.94 15.18 -5.02
C ASN A 77 -4.70 15.89 -6.36
N GLN A 78 -3.71 15.46 -7.15
CA GLN A 78 -3.46 15.99 -8.49
C GLN A 78 -4.64 15.75 -9.45
N TRP A 79 -5.34 14.63 -9.29
CA TRP A 79 -6.43 14.22 -10.19
C TRP A 79 -7.83 14.50 -9.62
N TYR A 80 -7.95 14.77 -8.32
CA TYR A 80 -9.24 14.92 -7.65
C TYR A 80 -10.10 16.05 -8.23
N ALA A 81 -9.48 17.15 -8.67
CA ALA A 81 -10.18 18.26 -9.32
C ALA A 81 -10.84 17.87 -10.65
N HIS A 82 -10.33 16.81 -11.31
CA HIS A 82 -10.80 16.33 -12.61
C HIS A 82 -11.74 15.11 -12.47
N LEU A 83 -11.53 14.28 -11.44
CA LEU A 83 -12.24 13.01 -11.23
C LEU A 83 -12.80 12.85 -9.80
N PRO A 84 -13.61 13.80 -9.29
CA PRO A 84 -13.98 13.82 -7.86
C PRO A 84 -14.86 12.65 -7.41
N THR A 85 -15.57 12.01 -8.34
CA THR A 85 -16.53 10.92 -8.05
C THR A 85 -16.18 9.62 -8.77
N SER A 86 -14.96 9.49 -9.28
CA SER A 86 -14.56 8.29 -10.04
C SER A 86 -14.24 7.13 -9.10
N HIS A 87 -14.50 5.90 -9.55
CA HIS A 87 -14.17 4.71 -8.77
C HIS A 87 -12.65 4.58 -8.61
N MET A 88 -11.86 4.95 -9.62
CA MET A 88 -10.40 4.94 -9.51
C MET A 88 -9.89 5.88 -8.41
N THR A 89 -10.44 7.10 -8.34
CA THR A 89 -10.08 8.06 -7.29
C THR A 89 -10.51 7.58 -5.92
N ALA A 90 -11.66 6.91 -5.81
CA ALA A 90 -12.10 6.28 -4.57
C ALA A 90 -11.17 5.14 -4.11
N LEU A 91 -10.75 4.27 -5.05
CA LEU A 91 -9.79 3.19 -4.77
C LEU A 91 -8.44 3.71 -4.27
N ILE A 92 -7.87 4.72 -4.94
CA ILE A 92 -6.59 5.31 -4.52
C ILE A 92 -6.74 6.05 -3.18
N SER A 93 -7.90 6.67 -2.93
CA SER A 93 -8.20 7.28 -1.62
C SER A 93 -8.26 6.23 -0.51
N ALA A 94 -8.93 5.10 -0.75
CA ALA A 94 -8.99 3.99 0.20
C ALA A 94 -7.58 3.40 0.44
N TYR A 95 -6.78 3.24 -0.61
CA TYR A 95 -5.39 2.79 -0.50
C TYR A 95 -4.59 3.74 0.41
N ALA A 96 -4.65 5.04 0.14
CA ALA A 96 -3.96 6.07 0.93
C ALA A 96 -4.39 6.04 2.40
N GLU A 97 -5.69 5.97 2.67
CA GLU A 97 -6.23 5.95 4.02
C GLU A 97 -5.78 4.72 4.81
N HIS A 98 -5.85 3.54 4.19
CA HIS A 98 -5.38 2.31 4.82
C HIS A 98 -3.87 2.36 5.07
N ALA A 99 -3.07 2.76 4.08
CA ALA A 99 -1.62 2.81 4.22
C ALA A 99 -1.20 3.81 5.32
N ARG A 100 -1.87 4.97 5.43
CA ARG A 100 -1.59 5.98 6.48
C ARG A 100 -1.77 5.44 7.90
N ALA A 101 -2.48 4.34 8.11
CA ALA A 101 -2.62 3.73 9.43
C ALA A 101 -1.27 3.33 10.05
N VAL A 102 -0.21 3.17 9.25
CA VAL A 102 1.14 2.87 9.76
C VAL A 102 1.91 4.09 10.27
N THR A 103 1.50 5.32 9.95
CA THR A 103 2.29 6.53 10.25
C THR A 103 2.64 6.65 11.75
N PRO A 104 1.73 6.41 12.71
CA PRO A 104 2.09 6.43 14.13
C PRO A 104 3.16 5.42 14.50
N LEU A 105 3.08 4.20 13.92
CA LEU A 105 4.06 3.15 14.15
C LEU A 105 5.42 3.50 13.51
N ALA A 106 5.41 4.03 12.29
CA ALA A 106 6.63 4.48 11.62
C ALA A 106 7.35 5.59 12.41
N GLY A 107 6.58 6.52 13.00
CA GLY A 107 7.09 7.51 13.95
C GLY A 107 7.73 6.87 15.18
N HIS A 108 7.01 5.96 15.84
CA HIS A 108 7.51 5.22 17.00
C HIS A 108 8.82 4.47 16.71
N LEU A 109 8.90 3.75 15.59
CA LEU A 109 10.11 2.99 15.22
C LEU A 109 11.32 3.91 14.98
N ARG A 110 11.11 5.09 14.38
CA ARG A 110 12.21 6.08 14.24
C ARG A 110 12.68 6.61 15.58
N GLU A 111 11.76 6.95 16.47
CA GLU A 111 12.07 7.46 17.80
C GLU A 111 12.79 6.40 18.64
N ALA A 112 12.26 5.17 18.66
CA ALA A 112 12.88 4.03 19.34
C ALA A 112 14.28 3.77 18.77
N TRP A 113 14.44 3.72 17.44
CA TRP A 113 15.76 3.49 16.87
C TRP A 113 16.77 4.57 17.24
N ALA A 114 16.36 5.84 17.23
CA ALA A 114 17.22 6.94 17.65
C ALA A 114 17.62 6.86 19.13
N ALA A 115 16.74 6.35 19.99
CA ALA A 115 16.96 6.24 21.43
C ALA A 115 17.79 5.01 21.82
N GLU A 116 17.53 3.87 21.19
CA GLU A 116 18.02 2.56 21.64
C GLU A 116 18.46 1.64 20.48
N SER A 117 19.00 2.19 19.38
CA SER A 117 19.57 1.35 18.32
C SER A 117 20.60 0.38 18.91
N PRO A 118 20.56 -0.91 18.54
CA PRO A 118 21.47 -1.91 19.08
C PRO A 118 22.93 -1.59 18.74
N ALA A 119 23.82 -1.92 19.67
CA ALA A 119 25.26 -1.88 19.47
C ALA A 119 25.86 -3.22 19.96
N PRO A 120 26.37 -4.09 19.05
CA PRO A 120 26.57 -3.89 17.62
C PRO A 120 25.30 -4.01 16.76
N ARG A 121 25.30 -3.38 15.57
CA ARG A 121 24.20 -3.42 14.58
C ARG A 121 24.30 -4.65 13.68
N THR A 122 24.17 -5.83 14.26
CA THR A 122 24.12 -7.11 13.51
C THR A 122 22.68 -7.48 13.14
N GLN A 123 22.50 -8.42 12.20
CA GLN A 123 21.16 -8.93 11.82
C GLN A 123 20.37 -9.39 13.05
N GLU A 124 20.98 -10.26 13.86
CA GLU A 124 20.35 -10.82 15.05
C GLU A 124 19.91 -9.75 16.04
N GLN A 125 20.75 -8.74 16.29
CA GLN A 125 20.42 -7.67 17.22
C GLN A 125 19.27 -6.78 16.70
N VAL A 126 19.21 -6.57 15.38
CA VAL A 126 18.10 -5.85 14.75
C VAL A 126 16.81 -6.66 14.80
N THR A 127 16.87 -7.98 14.57
CA THR A 127 15.71 -8.88 14.74
C THR A 127 15.17 -8.81 16.17
N TRP A 128 16.05 -8.88 17.17
CA TRP A 128 15.65 -8.77 18.58
C TRP A 128 15.02 -7.39 18.89
N TRP A 129 15.58 -6.33 18.32
CA TRP A 129 15.01 -4.99 18.43
C TRP A 129 13.61 -4.91 17.80
N GLU A 130 13.42 -5.48 16.61
CA GLU A 130 12.09 -5.56 15.97
C GLU A 130 11.12 -6.45 16.78
N ASP A 131 11.57 -7.54 17.39
CA ASP A 131 10.74 -8.38 18.27
C ASP A 131 10.26 -7.63 19.51
N TRP A 132 11.10 -6.75 20.05
CA TRP A 132 10.75 -5.91 21.19
C TRP A 132 9.79 -4.78 20.83
N HIS A 133 10.04 -4.07 19.72
CA HIS A 133 9.25 -2.90 19.32
C HIS A 133 8.01 -3.22 18.49
N LEU A 134 7.95 -4.41 17.88
CA LEU A 134 6.81 -4.87 17.10
C LEU A 134 6.27 -6.17 17.69
N PRO A 135 5.55 -6.09 18.84
CA PRO A 135 4.96 -7.26 19.46
C PRO A 135 4.01 -7.99 18.50
N PRO A 136 3.74 -9.30 18.72
CA PRO A 136 2.99 -10.13 17.79
C PRO A 136 1.62 -9.57 17.35
N ALA A 137 0.92 -8.87 18.25
CA ALA A 137 -0.37 -8.23 17.92
C ALA A 137 -0.22 -7.12 16.87
N GLN A 138 0.84 -6.31 16.94
CA GLN A 138 1.11 -5.28 15.93
C GLN A 138 1.51 -5.90 14.59
N ARG A 139 2.28 -6.98 14.61
CA ARG A 139 2.61 -7.73 13.39
C ARG A 139 1.37 -8.27 12.69
N GLN A 140 0.45 -8.88 13.44
CA GLN A 140 -0.83 -9.34 12.90
C GLN A 140 -1.65 -8.19 12.31
N GLN A 141 -1.63 -7.01 12.92
CA GLN A 141 -2.29 -5.83 12.38
C GLN A 141 -1.64 -5.35 11.07
N LEU A 142 -0.31 -5.37 10.99
CA LEU A 142 0.45 -5.04 9.78
C LEU A 142 0.18 -6.03 8.65
N ASP A 143 0.11 -7.33 8.95
CA ASP A 143 -0.23 -8.36 7.97
C ASP A 143 -1.64 -8.16 7.42
N ALA A 144 -2.62 -7.92 8.31
CA ALA A 144 -4.00 -7.64 7.92
C ALA A 144 -4.11 -6.36 7.08
N LEU A 145 -3.35 -5.32 7.43
CA LEU A 145 -3.28 -4.09 6.66
C LEU A 145 -2.67 -4.33 5.27
N THR A 146 -1.55 -5.02 5.22
CA THR A 146 -0.84 -5.36 3.97
C THR A 146 -1.76 -6.16 3.05
N HIS A 147 -2.50 -7.14 3.59
CA HIS A 147 -3.48 -7.90 2.84
C HIS A 147 -4.58 -7.01 2.25
N ARG A 148 -5.15 -6.08 3.02
CA ARG A 148 -6.15 -5.12 2.51
C ARG A 148 -5.59 -4.25 1.38
N LEU A 149 -4.37 -3.75 1.52
CA LEU A 149 -3.71 -2.96 0.47
C LEU A 149 -3.45 -3.77 -0.80
N ILE A 150 -3.13 -5.06 -0.67
CA ILE A 150 -3.02 -5.99 -1.81
C ILE A 150 -4.36 -6.12 -2.52
N VAL A 151 -5.47 -6.28 -1.80
CA VAL A 151 -6.82 -6.37 -2.38
C VAL A 151 -7.19 -5.08 -3.13
N ILE A 152 -6.95 -3.91 -2.54
CA ILE A 152 -7.23 -2.63 -3.23
C ILE A 152 -6.35 -2.49 -4.47
N GLY A 153 -5.05 -2.81 -4.33
CA GLY A 153 -4.10 -2.77 -5.43
C GLY A 153 -4.47 -3.72 -6.57
N SER A 154 -5.03 -4.90 -6.27
CA SER A 154 -5.44 -5.85 -7.30
C SER A 154 -6.65 -5.35 -8.09
N VAL A 155 -7.61 -4.67 -7.45
CA VAL A 155 -8.74 -4.01 -8.14
C VAL A 155 -8.25 -2.88 -9.05
N VAL A 156 -7.25 -2.10 -8.61
CA VAL A 156 -6.63 -1.06 -9.47
C VAL A 156 -5.93 -1.69 -10.68
N VAL A 157 -5.12 -2.73 -10.47
CA VAL A 157 -4.44 -3.45 -11.57
C VAL A 157 -5.47 -4.00 -12.55
N ALA A 158 -6.49 -4.68 -12.04
CA ALA A 158 -7.61 -5.20 -12.81
C ALA A 158 -8.29 -4.16 -13.69
N ALA A 159 -8.61 -2.99 -13.12
CA ALA A 159 -9.22 -1.88 -13.83
C ALA A 159 -8.27 -1.35 -14.94
N VAL A 160 -6.97 -1.27 -14.66
CA VAL A 160 -5.96 -0.75 -15.60
C VAL A 160 -5.65 -1.72 -16.74
N THR A 161 -5.54 -3.02 -16.47
CA THR A 161 -5.18 -4.04 -17.46
C THR A 161 -6.38 -4.58 -18.22
N GLY A 162 -7.59 -4.36 -17.69
CA GLY A 162 -8.79 -5.00 -18.22
C GLY A 162 -8.85 -6.50 -17.95
N ALA A 163 -8.02 -7.04 -17.06
CA ALA A 163 -7.93 -8.48 -16.78
C ALA A 163 -9.25 -9.11 -16.26
N TRP A 164 -10.21 -8.31 -15.82
CA TRP A 164 -11.58 -8.79 -15.51
C TRP A 164 -12.41 -9.15 -16.75
N ASN A 165 -11.98 -8.72 -17.94
CA ASN A 165 -12.69 -8.94 -19.20
C ASN A 165 -12.21 -10.18 -19.97
N GLU A 166 -11.14 -10.83 -19.53
CA GLU A 166 -10.68 -12.10 -20.08
C GLU A 166 -11.45 -13.25 -19.44
N ALA A 167 -12.69 -13.47 -19.89
CA ALA A 167 -13.27 -14.80 -19.78
C ALA A 167 -12.40 -15.76 -20.61
N PRO A 168 -12.12 -17.00 -20.17
CA PRO A 168 -11.48 -17.97 -21.04
C PRO A 168 -12.36 -18.13 -22.28
N ALA A 169 -11.75 -18.01 -23.46
CA ALA A 169 -12.41 -18.37 -24.69
C ALA A 169 -12.77 -19.85 -24.62
N GLU A 170 -14.02 -20.15 -24.26
CA GLU A 170 -14.58 -21.48 -24.47
C GLU A 170 -14.65 -21.72 -25.98
N GLY A 171 -13.84 -22.67 -26.46
CA GLY A 171 -14.08 -23.41 -27.69
C GLY A 171 -13.42 -22.87 -28.95
N VAL A 172 -12.33 -23.53 -29.35
CA VAL A 172 -12.15 -24.04 -30.73
C VAL A 172 -11.75 -25.50 -30.63
#